data_AF-A0A933AHA4-F1
#
_entry.id   AF-A0A933AHA4-F1
#
_cell.length_a   1.000
_cell.length_b   1.000
_cell.length_c   1.000
_cell.angle_alpha   90.00
_cell.angle_beta   90.00
_cell.angle_gamma   90.00
#
_symmetry.space_group_name_H-M   'P 1'
#
loop_
_entity.id
_entity.type
_entity.pdbx_description
1 polymer ?
#
loop_
_entity_poly.entity_id
_entity_poly.type
_entity_poly.pdbx_seq_one_letter_code
_entity_poly.pdbx_strand_id
1 'polypeptide(L)'
;MKVSRLVFLRRAFVALLLVAGLALLWLDVARAAAGPPVRVLQLNGTVNPVMAGYITRGIQRAEEEQVMAVVIEIDTPGGLDTSMREIVQGIVNARVPVITWVAPAGARAASAGMFIVMAGHIAAMAPNTAIGAAHPVSLGNSTQGGQDKVMESKVEADAAAYARSIAELRGRNKEWAENAVRLPDPSKGSATADEALKLNVIDLTAKSRDELLEKVDGRKVHLFSGDVTLRTRLAPQEVVEMSPIEGFLFAISNPNVAFILLSLAMIGLFFELANPGAILPGVVGGVLLLLALYSLGSLDVNWTGLLLIAFAFLLFLAEIFVTSHGVLAVGGIVSLALGAMLLFSKSPLFALDLRLLGGMSLALLAYFVFVVVMVRRAHQQRVTVGGVDALIGRTAVARTDLAPQGYVFIEGERWLAQSEGEPVKEGDPIVITKVEGMKMWVAKAHKKEEKE
;
A
#
# COMPACT_ATOMS: atom_id res chain seq x y z
N MET A 1 -20.19 -71.12 -19.93
CA MET A 1 -20.72 -69.78 -19.58
C MET A 1 -19.69 -68.74 -19.13
N LYS A 2 -18.53 -69.09 -18.53
CA LYS A 2 -17.54 -68.08 -18.05
C LYS A 2 -16.72 -67.39 -19.17
N VAL A 3 -16.44 -68.09 -20.28
CA VAL A 3 -15.62 -67.57 -21.38
C VAL A 3 -16.33 -66.43 -22.16
N SER A 4 -17.66 -66.47 -22.31
CA SER A 4 -18.39 -65.41 -23.04
C SER A 4 -18.43 -64.08 -22.29
N ARG A 5 -18.45 -64.10 -20.93
CA ARG A 5 -18.38 -62.88 -20.13
C ARG A 5 -17.03 -62.17 -20.27
N LEU A 6 -15.93 -62.91 -20.28
CA LEU A 6 -14.59 -62.32 -20.42
C LEU A 6 -14.38 -61.68 -21.81
N VAL A 7 -14.88 -62.33 -22.87
CA VAL A 7 -14.86 -61.77 -24.23
C VAL A 7 -15.75 -60.54 -24.34
N PHE A 8 -16.93 -60.54 -23.71
CA PHE A 8 -17.81 -59.38 -23.65
C PHE A 8 -17.18 -58.20 -22.90
N LEU A 9 -16.58 -58.44 -21.73
CA LEU A 9 -15.86 -57.43 -20.95
C LEU A 9 -14.67 -56.83 -21.72
N ARG A 10 -13.88 -57.65 -22.43
CA ARG A 10 -12.78 -57.15 -23.27
C ARG A 10 -13.29 -56.28 -24.43
N ARG A 11 -14.37 -56.69 -25.11
CA ARG A 11 -14.97 -55.91 -26.20
C ARG A 11 -15.57 -54.59 -25.70
N ALA A 12 -16.24 -54.61 -24.54
CA ALA A 12 -16.77 -53.40 -23.90
C ALA A 12 -15.65 -52.45 -23.49
N PHE A 13 -14.54 -52.96 -22.96
CA PHE A 13 -13.38 -52.14 -22.58
C PHE A 13 -12.69 -51.51 -23.80
N VAL A 14 -12.50 -52.27 -24.89
CA VAL A 14 -11.94 -51.74 -26.15
C VAL A 14 -12.88 -50.69 -26.77
N ALA A 15 -14.20 -50.91 -26.74
CA ALA A 15 -15.17 -49.93 -27.19
C ALA A 15 -15.13 -48.64 -26.34
N LEU A 16 -15.00 -48.76 -25.02
CA LEU A 16 -14.85 -47.60 -24.12
C LEU A 16 -13.58 -46.80 -24.43
N LEU A 17 -12.44 -47.48 -24.65
CA LEU A 17 -11.18 -46.83 -25.03
C LEU A 17 -11.27 -46.14 -26.39
N LEU A 18 -11.96 -46.75 -27.36
CA LEU A 18 -12.19 -46.13 -28.67
C LEU A 18 -13.10 -44.90 -28.57
N VAL A 19 -14.16 -44.96 -27.76
CA VAL A 19 -15.04 -43.80 -27.51
C VAL A 19 -14.27 -42.69 -26.78
N ALA A 20 -13.45 -43.03 -25.78
CA ALA A 20 -12.60 -42.06 -25.09
C ALA A 20 -11.55 -41.44 -26.03
N GLY A 21 -10.93 -42.24 -26.89
CA GLY A 21 -9.99 -41.75 -27.91
C GLY A 21 -10.66 -40.86 -28.96
N LEU A 22 -11.85 -41.22 -29.43
CA LEU A 22 -12.65 -40.39 -30.33
C LEU A 22 -13.11 -39.09 -29.67
N ALA A 23 -13.46 -39.11 -28.38
CA ALA A 23 -13.81 -37.93 -27.62
C ALA A 23 -12.60 -36.97 -27.48
N LEU A 24 -11.41 -37.50 -27.19
CA LEU A 24 -10.17 -36.70 -27.13
C LEU A 24 -9.84 -36.07 -28.49
N LEU A 25 -9.96 -36.82 -29.57
CA LEU A 25 -9.77 -36.30 -30.94
C LEU A 25 -10.81 -35.22 -31.28
N TRP A 26 -12.06 -35.39 -30.85
CA TRP A 26 -13.10 -34.37 -31.02
C TRP A 26 -12.80 -33.08 -30.24
N LEU A 27 -12.23 -33.18 -29.04
CA LEU A 27 -11.81 -32.01 -28.25
C LEU A 27 -10.67 -31.24 -28.95
N ASP A 28 -9.67 -31.93 -29.51
CA ASP A 28 -8.58 -31.28 -30.23
C ASP A 28 -9.07 -30.59 -31.52
N VAL A 29 -9.97 -31.23 -32.26
CA VAL A 29 -10.58 -30.63 -33.46
C VAL A 29 -11.45 -29.42 -33.08
N ALA A 30 -12.20 -29.48 -31.99
CA ALA A 30 -12.98 -28.35 -31.49
C ALA A 30 -12.09 -27.18 -31.05
N ARG A 31 -10.94 -27.45 -30.41
CA ARG A 31 -9.97 -26.44 -29.98
C ARG A 31 -9.24 -25.81 -31.17
N ALA A 32 -8.88 -26.60 -32.18
CA ALA A 32 -8.32 -26.10 -33.43
C ALA A 32 -9.34 -25.28 -34.25
N ALA A 33 -10.62 -25.65 -34.18
CA ALA A 33 -11.71 -24.92 -34.85
C ALA A 33 -12.05 -23.57 -34.20
N ALA A 34 -11.78 -23.40 -32.90
CA ALA A 34 -12.04 -22.16 -32.16
C ALA A 34 -11.05 -21.03 -32.50
N GLY A 35 -9.96 -21.32 -33.21
CA GLY A 35 -8.94 -20.34 -33.59
C GLY A 35 -8.07 -19.85 -32.42
N PRO A 36 -7.06 -19.02 -32.68
CA PRO A 36 -6.23 -18.44 -31.62
C PRO A 36 -7.07 -17.55 -30.69
N PRO A 37 -6.82 -17.58 -29.37
CA PRO A 37 -7.62 -16.81 -28.43
C PRO A 37 -7.41 -15.30 -28.59
N VAL A 38 -8.33 -14.51 -28.05
CA VAL A 38 -8.13 -13.09 -27.78
C VAL A 38 -7.75 -12.95 -26.31
N ARG A 39 -6.56 -12.38 -26.05
CA ARG A 39 -6.15 -12.09 -24.68
C ARG A 39 -6.75 -10.79 -24.21
N VAL A 40 -7.18 -10.75 -22.96
CA VAL A 40 -7.74 -9.56 -22.34
C VAL A 40 -6.86 -9.14 -21.18
N LEU A 41 -6.37 -7.90 -21.25
CA LEU A 41 -5.60 -7.23 -20.20
C LEU A 41 -6.48 -6.16 -19.56
N GLN A 42 -6.39 -5.99 -18.25
CA GLN A 42 -7.17 -5.00 -17.50
C GLN A 42 -6.27 -3.90 -16.96
N LEU A 43 -6.40 -2.71 -17.55
CA LEU A 43 -5.79 -1.48 -17.06
C LEU A 43 -6.83 -0.74 -16.21
N ASN A 44 -6.90 -1.11 -14.93
CA ASN A 44 -7.79 -0.48 -13.95
C ASN A 44 -6.97 0.30 -12.90
N GLY A 45 -7.32 1.57 -12.71
CA GLY A 45 -6.67 2.45 -11.74
C GLY A 45 -5.47 3.21 -12.33
N THR A 46 -4.56 3.61 -11.47
CA THR A 46 -3.46 4.52 -11.85
C THR A 46 -2.40 3.84 -12.70
N VAL A 47 -1.94 4.52 -13.75
CA VAL A 47 -0.81 4.06 -14.58
C VAL A 47 0.49 4.25 -13.82
N ASN A 48 1.01 3.17 -13.25
CA ASN A 48 2.26 3.12 -12.50
C ASN A 48 3.21 2.05 -13.10
N PRO A 49 4.44 1.89 -12.58
CA PRO A 49 5.40 0.95 -13.16
C PRO A 49 4.93 -0.51 -13.11
N VAL A 50 4.15 -0.89 -12.09
CA VAL A 50 3.59 -2.25 -11.99
C VAL A 50 2.54 -2.48 -13.08
N MET A 51 1.65 -1.52 -13.32
CA MET A 51 0.68 -1.57 -14.41
C MET A 51 1.37 -1.62 -15.78
N ALA A 52 2.42 -0.83 -15.99
CA ALA A 52 3.20 -0.87 -17.22
C ALA A 52 3.82 -2.26 -17.45
N GLY A 53 4.49 -2.83 -16.44
CA GLY A 53 5.06 -4.18 -16.51
C GLY A 53 4.03 -5.29 -16.75
N TYR A 54 2.84 -5.16 -16.14
CA TYR A 54 1.72 -6.10 -16.38
C TYR A 54 1.26 -6.05 -17.84
N ILE A 55 1.02 -4.85 -18.39
CA ILE A 55 0.55 -4.67 -19.77
C ILE A 55 1.62 -5.10 -20.78
N THR A 56 2.87 -4.69 -20.60
CA THR A 56 3.97 -5.04 -21.51
C THR A 56 4.24 -6.54 -21.51
N ARG A 57 4.25 -7.20 -20.34
CA ARG A 57 4.32 -8.67 -20.29
C ARG A 57 3.12 -9.32 -20.98
N GLY A 58 1.91 -8.80 -20.76
CA GLY A 58 0.70 -9.31 -21.39
C GLY A 58 0.78 -9.30 -22.93
N ILE A 59 1.27 -8.19 -23.49
CA ILE A 59 1.53 -8.05 -24.93
C ILE A 59 2.64 -9.02 -25.37
N GLN A 60 3.76 -9.08 -24.66
CA GLN A 60 4.87 -9.97 -25.01
C GLN A 60 4.43 -11.44 -25.04
N ARG A 61 3.70 -11.90 -24.04
CA ARG A 61 3.16 -13.28 -24.01
C ARG A 61 2.16 -13.52 -25.14
N ALA A 62 1.36 -12.51 -25.50
CA ALA A 62 0.46 -12.60 -26.64
C ALA A 62 1.23 -12.80 -27.96
N GLU A 63 2.38 -12.16 -28.12
CA GLU A 63 3.26 -12.35 -29.27
C GLU A 63 3.90 -13.74 -29.30
N GLU A 64 4.45 -14.20 -28.16
CA GLU A 64 5.10 -15.50 -28.04
C GLU A 64 4.15 -16.66 -28.33
N GLU A 65 2.91 -16.55 -27.89
CA GLU A 65 1.86 -17.56 -28.12
C GLU A 65 1.06 -17.33 -29.41
N GLN A 66 1.41 -16.30 -30.20
CA GLN A 66 0.78 -15.96 -31.48
C GLN A 66 -0.77 -15.89 -31.41
N VAL A 67 -1.28 -15.23 -30.38
CA VAL A 67 -2.73 -15.08 -30.17
C VAL A 67 -3.35 -14.16 -31.24
N MET A 68 -4.68 -14.19 -31.38
CA MET A 68 -5.35 -13.47 -32.46
C MET A 68 -5.27 -11.94 -32.29
N ALA A 69 -5.48 -11.48 -31.06
CA ALA A 69 -5.41 -10.07 -30.69
C ALA A 69 -5.28 -9.94 -29.17
N VAL A 70 -4.85 -8.76 -28.73
CA VAL A 70 -4.89 -8.32 -27.34
C VAL A 70 -5.95 -7.24 -27.21
N VAL A 71 -6.88 -7.40 -26.28
CA VAL A 71 -7.80 -6.35 -25.84
C VAL A 71 -7.28 -5.78 -24.53
N ILE A 72 -7.06 -4.47 -24.46
CA ILE A 72 -6.75 -3.76 -23.22
C ILE A 72 -8.02 -3.03 -22.78
N GLU A 73 -8.66 -3.50 -21.71
CA GLU A 73 -9.79 -2.85 -21.07
C GLU A 73 -9.27 -1.74 -20.15
N ILE A 74 -9.73 -0.50 -20.38
CA ILE A 74 -9.13 0.69 -19.76
C ILE A 74 -10.18 1.41 -18.92
N ASP A 75 -9.88 1.54 -17.62
CA ASP A 75 -10.50 2.47 -16.70
C ASP A 75 -9.42 3.12 -15.84
N THR A 76 -8.97 4.30 -16.24
CA THR A 76 -7.85 4.99 -15.58
C THR A 76 -8.08 6.48 -15.45
N PRO A 77 -7.76 7.05 -14.28
CA PRO A 77 -7.74 8.50 -14.10
C PRO A 77 -6.44 9.13 -14.62
N GLY A 78 -5.44 8.35 -15.04
CA GLY A 78 -4.11 8.81 -15.45
C GLY A 78 -2.99 8.10 -14.71
N GLY A 79 -1.78 8.67 -14.76
CA GLY A 79 -0.63 8.18 -14.01
C GLY A 79 0.69 8.80 -14.47
N LEU A 80 1.80 8.09 -14.26
CA LEU A 80 3.14 8.57 -14.58
C LEU A 80 3.39 8.60 -16.09
N ASP A 81 4.02 9.67 -16.59
CA ASP A 81 4.39 9.83 -18.00
C ASP A 81 5.32 8.71 -18.48
N THR A 82 6.31 8.32 -17.67
CA THR A 82 7.25 7.22 -18.00
C THR A 82 6.53 5.89 -18.21
N SER A 83 5.64 5.51 -17.29
CA SER A 83 4.83 4.28 -17.39
C SER A 83 3.84 4.33 -18.56
N MET A 84 3.25 5.50 -18.83
CA MET A 84 2.40 5.72 -20.00
C MET A 84 3.16 5.48 -21.30
N ARG A 85 4.34 6.10 -21.44
CA ARG A 85 5.18 5.98 -22.64
C ARG A 85 5.68 4.56 -22.85
N GLU A 86 6.01 3.85 -21.76
CA GLU A 86 6.38 2.42 -21.81
C GLU A 86 5.24 1.58 -22.39
N ILE A 87 4.00 1.78 -21.93
CA ILE A 87 2.82 1.07 -22.45
C ILE A 87 2.59 1.45 -23.92
N VAL A 88 2.59 2.74 -24.26
CA VAL A 88 2.39 3.20 -25.65
C VAL A 88 3.46 2.59 -26.56
N GLN A 89 4.73 2.59 -26.14
CA GLN A 89 5.82 1.98 -26.89
C GLN A 89 5.61 0.47 -27.07
N GLY A 90 5.15 -0.24 -26.03
CA GLY A 90 4.77 -1.64 -26.12
C GLY A 90 3.67 -1.90 -27.14
N ILE A 91 2.64 -1.04 -27.18
CA ILE A 91 1.53 -1.14 -28.14
C ILE A 91 1.99 -0.84 -29.58
N VAL A 92 2.78 0.23 -29.77
CA VAL A 92 3.26 0.66 -31.09
C VAL A 92 4.17 -0.39 -31.72
N ASN A 93 5.00 -1.05 -30.92
CA ASN A 93 5.93 -2.07 -31.39
C ASN A 93 5.35 -3.49 -31.38
N ALA A 94 4.07 -3.66 -31.00
CA ALA A 94 3.47 -4.97 -30.87
C ALA A 94 3.41 -5.71 -32.21
N ARG A 95 3.77 -7.00 -32.19
CA ARG A 95 3.68 -7.93 -33.33
C ARG A 95 2.33 -8.65 -33.41
N VAL A 96 1.41 -8.31 -32.50
CA VAL A 96 0.02 -8.76 -32.47
C VAL A 96 -0.91 -7.55 -32.49
N PRO A 97 -2.12 -7.65 -33.08
CA PRO A 97 -3.09 -6.57 -33.03
C PRO A 97 -3.49 -6.24 -31.59
N VAL A 98 -3.45 -4.95 -31.25
CA VAL A 98 -3.85 -4.44 -29.93
C VAL A 98 -5.08 -3.56 -30.06
N ILE A 99 -6.17 -3.95 -29.42
CA ILE A 99 -7.45 -3.25 -29.34
C ILE A 99 -7.52 -2.58 -27.97
N THR A 100 -7.58 -1.26 -27.91
CA THR A 100 -7.80 -0.52 -26.67
C THR A 100 -9.28 -0.23 -26.51
N TRP A 101 -9.86 -0.54 -25.36
CA TRP A 101 -11.29 -0.39 -25.12
C TRP A 101 -11.56 0.26 -23.78
N VAL A 102 -12.11 1.48 -23.80
CA VAL A 102 -12.54 2.16 -22.56
C VAL A 102 -13.82 1.50 -22.08
N ALA A 103 -13.73 0.77 -20.97
CA ALA A 103 -14.79 -0.10 -20.47
C ALA A 103 -14.58 -0.41 -18.98
N PRO A 104 -15.65 -0.78 -18.24
CA PRO A 104 -17.05 -0.89 -18.67
C PRO A 104 -17.74 0.48 -18.84
N ALA A 105 -19.05 0.50 -19.06
CA ALA A 105 -19.81 1.75 -19.04
C ALA A 105 -19.58 2.50 -17.71
N GLY A 106 -19.35 3.81 -17.77
CA GLY A 106 -18.94 4.64 -16.63
C GLY A 106 -17.42 4.76 -16.44
N ALA A 107 -16.63 3.95 -17.13
CA ALA A 107 -15.18 4.05 -17.13
C ALA A 107 -14.68 5.31 -17.85
N ARG A 108 -13.41 5.64 -17.62
CA ARG A 108 -12.73 6.74 -18.31
C ARG A 108 -11.32 6.38 -18.74
N ALA A 109 -10.84 7.04 -19.77
CA ALA A 109 -9.44 7.07 -20.18
C ALA A 109 -8.92 8.51 -20.08
N ALA A 110 -8.63 8.94 -18.86
CA ALA A 110 -8.15 10.29 -18.58
C ALA A 110 -6.62 10.33 -18.57
N SER A 111 -6.05 11.49 -18.92
CA SER A 111 -4.60 11.74 -18.86
C SER A 111 -3.81 10.66 -19.61
N ALA A 112 -2.93 9.92 -18.93
CA ALA A 112 -2.18 8.80 -19.51
C ALA A 112 -3.06 7.80 -20.29
N GLY A 113 -4.30 7.57 -19.85
CA GLY A 113 -5.25 6.68 -20.52
C GLY A 113 -5.58 7.11 -21.94
N MET A 114 -5.67 8.42 -22.23
CA MET A 114 -5.95 8.92 -23.57
C MET A 114 -4.83 8.56 -24.56
N PHE A 115 -3.57 8.74 -24.16
CA PHE A 115 -2.41 8.34 -24.97
C PHE A 115 -2.41 6.83 -25.25
N ILE A 116 -2.70 6.02 -24.22
CA ILE A 116 -2.75 4.55 -24.34
C ILE A 116 -3.86 4.13 -25.30
N VAL A 117 -5.08 4.67 -25.15
CA VAL A 117 -6.20 4.39 -26.05
C VAL A 117 -5.82 4.74 -27.48
N MET A 118 -5.28 5.94 -27.70
CA MET A 118 -4.90 6.41 -29.03
C MET A 118 -3.72 5.65 -29.65
N ALA A 119 -2.92 4.92 -28.88
CA ALA A 119 -1.84 4.09 -29.41
C ALA A 119 -2.35 2.78 -30.01
N GLY A 120 -3.54 2.32 -29.58
CA GLY A 120 -4.17 1.08 -30.02
C GLY A 120 -4.26 0.97 -31.54
N HIS A 121 -4.13 -0.24 -32.07
CA HIS A 121 -4.39 -0.50 -33.48
C HIS A 121 -5.85 -0.26 -33.82
N ILE A 122 -6.74 -0.63 -32.89
CA ILE A 122 -8.15 -0.25 -32.88
C ILE A 122 -8.44 0.37 -31.52
N ALA A 123 -9.04 1.55 -31.51
CA ALA A 123 -9.51 2.25 -30.32
C ALA A 123 -11.03 2.18 -30.26
N ALA A 124 -11.56 1.74 -29.13
CA ALA A 124 -12.98 1.59 -28.91
C ALA A 124 -13.40 2.18 -27.56
N MET A 125 -14.68 2.52 -27.42
CA MET A 125 -15.27 2.99 -26.17
C MET A 125 -16.62 2.32 -25.92
N ALA A 126 -16.90 1.96 -24.67
CA ALA A 126 -18.25 1.62 -24.24
C ALA A 126 -19.12 2.87 -24.14
N PRO A 127 -20.46 2.77 -24.30
CA PRO A 127 -21.33 3.92 -24.04
C PRO A 127 -21.15 4.45 -22.61
N ASN A 128 -21.43 5.73 -22.41
CA ASN A 128 -21.26 6.42 -21.12
C ASN A 128 -19.83 6.35 -20.57
N THR A 129 -18.82 6.37 -21.45
CA THR A 129 -17.41 6.53 -21.08
C THR A 129 -16.87 7.85 -21.61
N ALA A 130 -15.73 8.29 -21.06
CA ALA A 130 -15.06 9.53 -21.43
C ALA A 130 -13.56 9.31 -21.70
N ILE A 131 -13.01 10.10 -22.62
CA ILE A 131 -11.58 10.13 -22.96
C ILE A 131 -11.07 11.58 -22.97
N GLY A 132 -9.83 11.81 -22.55
CA GLY A 132 -9.17 13.12 -22.65
C GLY A 132 -8.60 13.62 -21.32
N ALA A 133 -8.75 14.91 -21.02
CA ALA A 133 -8.16 15.58 -19.86
C ALA A 133 -6.65 15.27 -19.71
N ALA A 134 -5.91 15.51 -20.81
CA ALA A 134 -4.52 15.08 -20.95
C ALA A 134 -3.49 16.20 -20.72
N HIS A 135 -3.92 17.33 -20.18
CA HIS A 135 -3.02 18.41 -19.78
C HIS A 135 -2.03 17.91 -18.70
N PRO A 136 -0.71 18.02 -18.94
CA PRO A 136 0.27 17.55 -17.98
C PRO A 136 0.28 18.45 -16.77
N VAL A 137 0.34 17.83 -15.59
CA VAL A 137 0.57 18.53 -14.33
C VAL A 137 1.99 18.20 -13.88
N SER A 138 2.83 19.22 -13.76
CA SER A 138 4.18 19.04 -13.25
C SER A 138 4.12 18.72 -11.75
N LEU A 139 4.84 17.70 -11.30
CA LEU A 139 4.91 17.29 -9.90
C LEU A 139 5.87 18.18 -9.06
N GLY A 140 6.05 19.44 -9.48
CA GLY A 140 6.86 20.45 -8.80
C GLY A 140 5.98 21.43 -8.02
N ASN A 141 6.41 21.85 -6.84
CA ASN A 141 5.71 22.86 -6.03
C ASN A 141 5.45 24.13 -6.85
N SER A 142 4.18 24.41 -7.12
CA SER A 142 3.67 25.61 -7.81
C SER A 142 3.75 26.88 -6.95
N THR A 143 4.89 27.10 -6.27
CA THR A 143 5.06 28.20 -5.32
C THR A 143 6.08 29.28 -5.68
N GLN A 144 6.91 29.20 -6.74
CA GLN A 144 7.85 30.31 -7.03
C GLN A 144 8.19 30.57 -8.52
N GLY A 145 7.56 31.61 -9.10
CA GLY A 145 8.20 32.48 -10.10
C GLY A 145 8.14 32.05 -11.58
N GLY A 146 8.43 33.01 -12.47
CA GLY A 146 8.24 32.89 -13.93
C GLY A 146 9.08 31.82 -14.66
N GLN A 147 10.01 31.13 -13.99
CA GLN A 147 10.73 29.97 -14.56
C GLN A 147 9.85 28.71 -14.62
N ASP A 148 8.92 28.54 -13.68
CA ASP A 148 8.00 27.39 -13.65
C ASP A 148 7.07 27.39 -14.87
N LYS A 149 6.58 28.57 -15.29
CA LYS A 149 5.74 28.70 -16.49
C LYS A 149 6.46 28.30 -17.78
N VAL A 150 7.76 28.59 -17.89
CA VAL A 150 8.57 28.19 -19.06
C VAL A 150 8.80 26.68 -19.08
N MET A 151 8.94 26.05 -17.92
CA MET A 151 9.05 24.59 -17.84
C MET A 151 7.71 23.91 -18.14
N GLU A 152 6.61 24.37 -17.55
CA GLU A 152 5.26 23.85 -17.80
C GLU A 152 4.90 23.89 -19.29
N SER A 153 5.13 25.04 -19.95
CA SER A 153 4.91 25.17 -21.40
C SER A 153 5.79 24.25 -22.24
N LYS A 154 7.01 23.91 -21.81
CA LYS A 154 7.85 22.92 -22.49
C LYS A 154 7.31 21.50 -22.33
N VAL A 155 6.88 21.14 -21.12
CA VAL A 155 6.27 19.82 -20.83
C VAL A 155 4.96 19.66 -21.59
N GLU A 156 4.12 20.70 -21.60
CA GLU A 156 2.88 20.74 -22.39
C GLU A 156 3.17 20.61 -23.89
N ALA A 157 4.15 21.36 -24.42
CA ALA A 157 4.51 21.29 -25.83
C ALA A 157 5.04 19.90 -26.22
N ASP A 158 5.83 19.25 -25.38
CA ASP A 158 6.31 17.88 -25.60
C ASP A 158 5.15 16.87 -25.59
N ALA A 159 4.30 16.92 -24.57
CA ALA A 159 3.13 16.04 -24.47
C ALA A 159 2.16 16.23 -25.64
N ALA A 160 1.95 17.48 -26.09
CA ALA A 160 1.09 17.80 -27.22
C ALA A 160 1.67 17.28 -28.54
N ALA A 161 2.99 17.43 -28.73
CA ALA A 161 3.68 16.88 -29.89
C ALA A 161 3.61 15.34 -29.89
N TYR A 162 3.74 14.71 -28.72
CA TYR A 162 3.62 13.26 -28.58
C TYR A 162 2.20 12.76 -28.89
N ALA A 163 1.16 13.42 -28.36
CA ALA A 163 -0.24 13.11 -28.66
C ALA A 163 -0.53 13.21 -30.15
N ARG A 164 -0.04 14.27 -30.80
CA ARG A 164 -0.16 14.48 -32.25
C ARG A 164 0.53 13.36 -33.04
N SER A 165 1.74 12.99 -32.64
CA SER A 165 2.51 11.93 -33.30
C SER A 165 1.81 10.56 -33.24
N ILE A 166 1.23 10.20 -32.09
CA ILE A 166 0.45 8.97 -31.94
C ILE A 166 -0.82 9.02 -32.81
N ALA A 167 -1.52 10.15 -32.83
CA ALA A 167 -2.70 10.33 -33.66
C ALA A 167 -2.37 10.15 -35.15
N GLU A 168 -1.30 10.78 -35.63
CA GLU A 168 -0.86 10.69 -37.02
C GLU A 168 -0.47 9.26 -37.41
N LEU A 169 0.26 8.55 -36.54
CA LEU A 169 0.63 7.15 -36.75
C LEU A 169 -0.60 6.25 -36.98
N ARG A 170 -1.73 6.57 -36.33
CA ARG A 170 -2.94 5.76 -36.34
C ARG A 170 -4.08 6.34 -37.19
N GLY A 171 -3.85 7.44 -37.90
CA GLY A 171 -4.86 8.09 -38.73
C GLY A 171 -6.02 8.71 -37.94
N ARG A 172 -5.78 9.09 -36.67
CA ARG A 172 -6.76 9.70 -35.77
C ARG A 172 -6.66 11.23 -35.79
N ASN A 173 -7.66 11.90 -35.23
CA ASN A 173 -7.74 13.36 -35.19
C ASN A 173 -6.62 13.98 -34.34
N LYS A 174 -5.59 14.46 -35.03
CA LYS A 174 -4.39 15.02 -34.43
C LYS A 174 -4.61 16.40 -33.82
N GLU A 175 -5.52 17.19 -34.39
CA GLU A 175 -5.88 18.51 -33.87
C GLU A 175 -6.59 18.36 -32.51
N TRP A 176 -7.52 17.41 -32.40
CA TRP A 176 -8.15 17.09 -31.12
C TRP A 176 -7.14 16.55 -30.11
N ALA A 177 -6.25 15.64 -30.53
CA ALA A 177 -5.24 15.07 -29.64
C ALA A 177 -4.31 16.15 -29.05
N GLU A 178 -3.84 17.08 -29.87
CA GLU A 178 -3.05 18.22 -29.39
C GLU A 178 -3.85 19.13 -28.47
N ASN A 179 -5.10 19.46 -28.85
CA ASN A 179 -5.96 20.31 -28.04
C ASN A 179 -6.34 19.69 -26.69
N ALA A 180 -6.50 18.37 -26.61
CA ALA A 180 -6.76 17.66 -25.37
C ALA A 180 -5.61 17.71 -24.35
N VAL A 181 -4.40 18.01 -24.82
CA VAL A 181 -3.23 18.29 -23.99
C VAL A 181 -3.12 19.79 -23.68
N ARG A 182 -3.29 20.66 -24.68
CA ARG A 182 -3.07 22.10 -24.52
C ARG A 182 -4.17 22.83 -23.76
N LEU A 183 -5.42 22.40 -23.91
CA LEU A 183 -6.56 23.10 -23.33
C LEU A 183 -6.77 22.64 -21.89
N PRO A 184 -6.64 23.53 -20.89
CA PRO A 184 -6.93 23.19 -19.49
C PRO A 184 -8.43 22.98 -19.26
N ASP A 185 -9.28 23.43 -20.20
CA ASP A 185 -10.73 23.33 -20.13
C ASP A 185 -11.18 21.89 -20.48
N PRO A 186 -11.68 21.13 -19.50
CA PRO A 186 -12.11 19.75 -19.71
C PRO A 186 -13.27 19.64 -20.71
N SER A 187 -14.04 20.70 -20.96
CA SER A 187 -15.12 20.69 -21.95
C SER A 187 -14.62 20.65 -23.40
N LYS A 188 -13.35 21.02 -23.63
CA LYS A 188 -12.73 21.02 -24.96
C LYS A 188 -11.62 19.97 -25.10
N GLY A 189 -11.05 19.54 -23.98
CA GLY A 189 -10.03 18.50 -23.94
C GLY A 189 -10.53 17.11 -23.56
N SER A 190 -11.85 16.92 -23.42
CA SER A 190 -12.47 15.62 -23.18
C SER A 190 -13.61 15.36 -24.16
N ALA A 191 -13.89 14.10 -24.44
CA ALA A 191 -14.97 13.67 -25.31
C ALA A 191 -15.69 12.45 -24.71
N THR A 192 -17.02 12.43 -24.85
CA THR A 192 -17.82 11.22 -24.66
C THR A 192 -17.58 10.21 -25.77
N ALA A 193 -17.96 8.95 -25.59
CA ALA A 193 -17.81 7.90 -26.62
C ALA A 193 -18.38 8.31 -28.00
N ASP A 194 -19.55 8.96 -28.03
CA ASP A 194 -20.19 9.39 -29.28
C ASP A 194 -19.47 10.59 -29.93
N GLU A 195 -18.98 11.53 -29.13
CA GLU A 195 -18.18 12.66 -29.62
C GLU A 195 -16.82 12.19 -30.15
N ALA A 196 -16.15 11.30 -29.40
CA ALA A 196 -14.87 10.72 -29.78
C ALA A 196 -14.97 9.98 -31.11
N LEU A 197 -16.07 9.26 -31.36
CA LEU A 197 -16.31 8.60 -32.64
C LEU A 197 -16.52 9.61 -33.77
N LYS A 198 -17.36 10.63 -33.56
CA LYS A 198 -17.61 11.69 -34.56
C LYS A 198 -16.35 12.49 -34.90
N LEU A 199 -15.50 12.72 -33.92
CA LEU A 199 -14.25 13.45 -34.06
C LEU A 199 -13.12 12.58 -34.60
N ASN A 200 -13.33 11.29 -34.88
CA ASN A 200 -12.29 10.35 -35.32
C ASN A 200 -11.13 10.23 -34.30
N VAL A 201 -11.46 10.22 -33.01
CA VAL A 201 -10.54 9.92 -31.91
C VAL A 201 -10.50 8.41 -31.65
N ILE A 202 -11.62 7.72 -31.89
CA ILE A 202 -11.77 6.27 -31.77
C ILE A 202 -12.40 5.70 -33.05
N ASP A 203 -12.26 4.39 -33.25
CA ASP A 203 -12.71 3.69 -34.46
C ASP A 203 -14.14 3.16 -34.36
N LEU A 204 -14.63 2.87 -33.15
CA LEU A 204 -15.96 2.31 -32.92
C LEU A 204 -16.43 2.44 -31.45
N THR A 205 -17.72 2.23 -31.23
CA THR A 205 -18.29 2.01 -29.89
C THR A 205 -18.85 0.59 -29.74
N ALA A 206 -18.75 0.01 -28.54
CA ALA A 206 -19.24 -1.35 -28.25
C ALA A 206 -19.68 -1.48 -26.78
N LYS A 207 -20.86 -2.07 -26.52
CA LYS A 207 -21.44 -2.17 -25.17
C LYS A 207 -20.85 -3.29 -24.33
N SER A 208 -20.38 -4.34 -24.99
CA SER A 208 -19.76 -5.51 -24.37
C SER A 208 -18.54 -5.94 -25.16
N ARG A 209 -17.71 -6.77 -24.54
CA ARG A 209 -16.55 -7.36 -25.20
C ARG A 209 -16.97 -8.22 -26.39
N ASP A 210 -18.08 -8.95 -26.27
CA ASP A 210 -18.61 -9.76 -27.38
C ASP A 210 -19.00 -8.87 -28.57
N GLU A 211 -19.70 -7.76 -28.33
CA GLU A 211 -20.05 -6.80 -29.39
C GLU A 211 -18.79 -6.16 -30.00
N LEU A 212 -17.77 -5.85 -29.19
CA LEU A 212 -16.49 -5.34 -29.67
C LEU A 212 -15.83 -6.34 -30.63
N LEU A 213 -15.74 -7.61 -30.22
CA LEU A 213 -15.12 -8.66 -31.03
C LEU A 213 -15.91 -8.97 -32.30
N GLU A 214 -17.24 -8.85 -32.28
CA GLU A 214 -18.06 -8.94 -33.49
C GLU A 214 -17.82 -7.76 -34.45
N LYS A 215 -17.69 -6.54 -33.94
CA LYS A 215 -17.49 -5.32 -34.74
C LYS A 215 -16.08 -5.19 -35.31
N VAL A 216 -15.07 -5.79 -34.69
CA VAL A 216 -13.68 -5.77 -35.17
C VAL A 216 -13.35 -6.96 -36.08
N ASP A 217 -14.20 -7.98 -36.11
CA ASP A 217 -14.05 -9.14 -36.97
C ASP A 217 -13.99 -8.74 -38.45
N GLY A 218 -13.01 -9.29 -39.18
CA GLY A 218 -12.78 -9.01 -40.59
C GLY A 218 -12.05 -7.69 -40.89
N ARG A 219 -11.77 -6.83 -39.90
CA ARG A 219 -10.97 -5.62 -40.13
C ARG A 219 -9.50 -5.96 -40.37
N LYS A 220 -8.86 -5.18 -41.24
CA LYS A 220 -7.40 -5.23 -41.44
C LYS A 220 -6.72 -4.25 -40.50
N VAL A 221 -5.66 -4.70 -39.86
CA VAL A 221 -4.79 -3.91 -38.99
C VAL A 221 -3.38 -3.93 -39.57
N HIS A 222 -2.76 -2.75 -39.67
CA HIS A 222 -1.37 -2.61 -40.09
C HIS A 222 -0.44 -2.83 -38.89
N LEU A 223 0.33 -3.92 -38.92
CA LEU A 223 1.44 -4.16 -37.99
C LEU A 223 2.77 -3.89 -38.69
N PHE A 224 3.85 -3.80 -37.93
CA PHE A 224 5.20 -3.68 -38.50
C PHE A 224 5.58 -4.89 -39.38
N SER A 225 5.08 -6.09 -39.03
CA SER A 225 5.27 -7.32 -39.78
C SER A 225 4.38 -7.45 -41.02
N GLY A 226 3.43 -6.52 -41.22
CA GLY A 226 2.48 -6.51 -42.33
C GLY A 226 1.02 -6.43 -41.88
N ASP A 227 0.11 -6.55 -42.85
CA ASP A 227 -1.32 -6.44 -42.61
C ASP A 227 -1.89 -7.75 -42.05
N VAL A 228 -2.60 -7.66 -40.93
CA VAL A 228 -3.29 -8.80 -40.31
C VAL A 228 -4.80 -8.55 -40.32
N THR A 229 -5.57 -9.52 -40.82
CA THR A 229 -7.03 -9.49 -40.73
C THR A 229 -7.48 -10.15 -39.42
N LEU A 230 -8.25 -9.42 -38.63
CA LEU A 230 -8.82 -9.92 -37.37
C LEU A 230 -9.88 -10.99 -37.64
N ARG A 231 -9.79 -12.11 -36.93
CA ARG A 231 -10.80 -13.19 -36.92
C ARG A 231 -11.23 -13.41 -35.47
N THR A 232 -12.02 -12.48 -34.96
CA THR A 232 -12.35 -12.36 -33.55
C THR A 232 -13.73 -12.91 -33.22
N ARG A 233 -14.57 -13.19 -34.23
CA ARG A 233 -15.89 -13.78 -34.02
C ARG A 233 -15.77 -15.16 -33.37
N LEU A 234 -16.40 -15.33 -32.20
CA LEU A 234 -16.38 -16.55 -31.38
C LEU A 234 -14.98 -16.98 -30.89
N ALA A 235 -13.96 -16.10 -30.98
CA ALA A 235 -12.64 -16.41 -30.46
C ALA A 235 -12.69 -16.57 -28.92
N PRO A 236 -12.04 -17.60 -28.34
CA PRO A 236 -11.95 -17.76 -26.90
C PRO A 236 -11.32 -16.53 -26.26
N GLN A 237 -11.91 -16.03 -25.17
CA GLN A 237 -11.43 -14.85 -24.47
C GLN A 237 -10.67 -15.30 -23.21
N GLU A 238 -9.38 -15.00 -23.16
CA GLU A 238 -8.53 -15.34 -22.03
C GLU A 238 -8.15 -14.08 -21.26
N VAL A 239 -8.73 -13.90 -20.08
CA VAL A 239 -8.37 -12.80 -19.19
C VAL A 239 -7.03 -13.14 -18.53
N VAL A 240 -6.03 -12.28 -18.73
CA VAL A 240 -4.74 -12.41 -18.07
C VAL A 240 -4.79 -11.60 -16.79
N GLU A 241 -4.81 -12.28 -15.65
CA GLU A 241 -4.76 -11.59 -14.36
C GLU A 241 -3.33 -11.14 -14.02
N MET A 242 -3.22 -10.14 -13.16
CA MET A 242 -1.95 -9.83 -12.50
C MET A 242 -1.50 -11.05 -11.68
N SER A 243 -0.20 -11.32 -11.68
CA SER A 243 0.35 -12.32 -10.76
C SER A 243 0.14 -11.88 -9.30
N PRO A 244 0.16 -12.80 -8.32
CA PRO A 244 -0.01 -12.43 -6.92
C PRO A 244 1.01 -11.37 -6.44
N ILE A 245 2.23 -11.42 -6.98
CA ILE A 245 3.29 -10.45 -6.67
C ILE A 245 2.94 -9.08 -7.25
N GLU A 246 2.49 -9.01 -8.51
CA GLU A 246 2.08 -7.74 -9.11
C GLU A 246 0.84 -7.16 -8.46
N GLY A 247 -0.17 -7.98 -8.14
CA GLY A 247 -1.35 -7.52 -7.42
C GLY A 247 -0.97 -6.93 -6.07
N PHE A 248 -0.03 -7.55 -5.36
CA PHE A 248 0.52 -7.00 -4.12
C PHE A 248 1.30 -5.69 -4.35
N LEU A 249 2.23 -5.66 -5.30
CA LEU A 249 3.02 -4.47 -5.61
C LEU A 249 2.14 -3.30 -6.07
N PHE A 250 1.12 -3.58 -6.90
CA PHE A 250 0.15 -2.60 -7.36
C PHE A 250 -0.68 -2.05 -6.20
N ALA A 251 -1.12 -2.92 -5.28
CA ALA A 251 -1.87 -2.51 -4.10
C ALA A 251 -1.04 -1.59 -3.18
N ILE A 252 0.24 -1.91 -2.94
CA ILE A 252 1.10 -1.06 -2.10
C ILE A 252 1.51 0.23 -2.79
N SER A 253 1.54 0.30 -4.12
CA SER A 253 1.76 1.54 -4.90
C SER A 253 0.56 2.52 -4.86
N ASN A 254 -0.44 2.28 -4.00
CA ASN A 254 -1.48 3.25 -3.68
C ASN A 254 -0.99 4.20 -2.56
N PRO A 255 -1.06 5.53 -2.72
CA PRO A 255 -0.63 6.50 -1.70
C PRO A 255 -1.26 6.28 -0.32
N ASN A 256 -2.53 5.89 -0.27
CA ASN A 256 -3.22 5.61 0.98
C ASN A 256 -2.62 4.38 1.69
N VAL A 257 -2.30 3.33 0.91
CA VAL A 257 -1.65 2.12 1.45
C VAL A 257 -0.22 2.45 1.87
N ALA A 258 0.53 3.24 1.09
CA ALA A 258 1.86 3.72 1.45
C ALA A 258 1.86 4.45 2.79
N PHE A 259 0.88 5.34 3.01
CA PHE A 259 0.73 6.10 4.25
C PHE A 259 0.33 5.22 5.45
N ILE A 260 -0.55 4.23 5.24
CA ILE A 260 -0.88 3.21 6.25
C ILE A 260 0.36 2.41 6.64
N LEU A 261 1.11 1.90 5.66
CA LEU A 261 2.34 1.15 5.88
C LEU A 261 3.36 1.99 6.65
N LEU A 262 3.57 3.24 6.26
CA LEU A 262 4.47 4.16 6.95
C LEU A 262 4.03 4.37 8.39
N SER A 263 2.74 4.60 8.64
CA SER A 263 2.24 4.85 9.98
C SER A 263 2.35 3.63 10.90
N LEU A 264 2.01 2.44 10.40
CA LEU A 264 2.17 1.18 11.14
C LEU A 264 3.66 0.87 11.38
N ALA A 265 4.52 1.19 10.42
CA ALA A 265 5.96 1.09 10.57
C ALA A 265 6.47 1.95 11.73
N MET A 266 6.05 3.21 11.77
CA MET A 266 6.39 4.13 12.86
C MET A 266 5.88 3.58 14.20
N ILE A 267 4.63 3.13 14.29
CA ILE A 267 4.08 2.55 15.53
C ILE A 267 4.90 1.35 16.01
N GLY A 268 5.22 0.40 15.12
CA GLY A 268 6.01 -0.79 15.47
C GLY A 268 7.41 -0.44 15.97
N LEU A 269 8.09 0.47 15.29
CA LEU A 269 9.41 0.98 15.71
C LEU A 269 9.34 1.74 17.04
N PHE A 270 8.28 2.51 17.27
CA PHE A 270 8.09 3.22 18.54
C PHE A 270 7.93 2.25 19.70
N PHE A 271 7.13 1.19 19.54
CA PHE A 271 6.93 0.18 20.57
C PHE A 271 8.24 -0.51 20.97
N GLU A 272 9.07 -0.86 20.00
CA GLU A 272 10.37 -1.48 20.25
C GLU A 272 11.31 -0.55 21.01
N LEU A 273 11.37 0.73 20.61
CA LEU A 273 12.24 1.71 21.25
C LEU A 273 11.76 2.09 22.66
N ALA A 274 10.44 2.12 22.88
CA ALA A 274 9.83 2.38 24.19
C ALA A 274 9.95 1.18 25.14
N ASN A 275 9.99 -0.05 24.60
CA ASN A 275 10.09 -1.28 25.37
C ASN A 275 11.20 -2.18 24.81
N PRO A 276 12.48 -1.86 25.11
CA PRO A 276 13.59 -2.65 24.62
C PRO A 276 13.43 -4.12 24.99
N GLY A 277 13.48 -5.02 23.99
CA GLY A 277 13.40 -6.46 24.18
C GLY A 277 12.08 -7.12 23.74
N ALA A 278 11.12 -6.37 23.22
CA ALA A 278 9.91 -6.93 22.62
C ALA A 278 10.19 -7.65 21.27
N ILE A 279 11.18 -7.19 20.50
CA ILE A 279 11.71 -7.67 19.21
C ILE A 279 10.67 -7.69 18.07
N LEU A 280 9.51 -8.32 18.28
CA LEU A 280 8.45 -8.49 17.29
C LEU A 280 7.92 -7.16 16.74
N PRO A 281 7.59 -6.13 17.57
CA PRO A 281 7.13 -4.84 17.06
C PRO A 281 8.19 -4.15 16.19
N GLY A 282 9.47 -4.25 16.58
CA GLY A 282 10.59 -3.70 15.82
C GLY A 282 10.77 -4.36 14.46
N VAL A 283 10.71 -5.69 14.39
CA VAL A 283 10.83 -6.44 13.12
C VAL A 283 9.67 -6.13 12.19
N VAL A 284 8.43 -6.19 12.69
CA VAL A 284 7.24 -5.87 11.90
C VAL A 284 7.29 -4.41 11.43
N GLY A 285 7.65 -3.49 12.33
CA GLY A 285 7.82 -2.08 12.01
C GLY A 285 8.88 -1.84 10.92
N GLY A 286 10.02 -2.52 11.00
CA GLY A 286 11.08 -2.44 10.00
C GLY A 286 10.66 -2.96 8.62
N VAL A 287 9.96 -4.11 8.56
CA VAL A 287 9.43 -4.64 7.29
C VAL A 287 8.41 -3.67 6.67
N LEU A 288 7.49 -3.16 7.48
CA LEU A 288 6.51 -2.17 7.03
C LEU A 288 7.17 -0.88 6.56
N LEU A 289 8.28 -0.45 7.20
CA LEU A 289 9.05 0.71 6.77
C LEU A 289 9.65 0.47 5.39
N LEU A 290 10.27 -0.68 5.16
CA LEU A 290 10.85 -1.02 3.86
C LEU A 290 9.78 -1.06 2.75
N LEU A 291 8.61 -1.64 3.04
CA LEU A 291 7.49 -1.66 2.10
C LEU A 291 6.94 -0.25 1.83
N ALA A 292 6.83 0.60 2.86
CA ALA A 292 6.44 1.99 2.72
C ALA A 292 7.45 2.75 1.86
N LEU A 293 8.76 2.61 2.11
CA LEU A 293 9.81 3.26 1.33
C LEU A 293 9.83 2.80 -0.13
N TYR A 294 9.60 1.51 -0.40
CA TYR A 294 9.43 1.01 -1.76
C TYR A 294 8.25 1.69 -2.45
N SER A 295 7.09 1.75 -1.79
CA SER A 295 5.91 2.39 -2.34
C SER A 295 6.14 3.88 -2.61
N LEU A 296 6.72 4.60 -1.63
CA LEU A 296 7.08 6.00 -1.76
C LEU A 296 8.13 6.24 -2.85
N GLY A 297 9.01 5.28 -3.15
CA GLY A 297 9.97 5.37 -4.25
C GLY A 297 9.31 5.23 -5.64
N SER A 298 8.16 4.54 -5.71
CA SER A 298 7.35 4.46 -6.93
C SER A 298 6.44 5.69 -7.15
N LEU A 299 6.26 6.50 -6.11
CA LEU A 299 5.45 7.71 -6.09
C LEU A 299 6.39 8.92 -6.11
N ASP A 300 6.03 10.01 -6.78
CA ASP A 300 6.85 11.23 -6.75
C ASP A 300 6.55 12.03 -5.47
N VAL A 301 7.13 11.55 -4.37
CA VAL A 301 6.91 12.09 -3.02
C VAL A 301 7.70 13.36 -2.78
N ASN A 302 7.19 14.18 -1.87
CA ASN A 302 7.93 15.32 -1.34
C ASN A 302 8.84 14.89 -0.19
N TRP A 303 10.15 14.93 -0.42
CA TRP A 303 11.16 14.62 0.60
C TRP A 303 11.03 15.49 1.85
N THR A 304 10.59 16.75 1.73
CA THR A 304 10.31 17.60 2.90
C THR A 304 9.17 17.03 3.75
N GLY A 305 8.11 16.54 3.10
CA GLY A 305 7.00 15.87 3.80
C GLY A 305 7.47 14.63 4.55
N LEU A 306 8.31 13.81 3.90
CA LEU A 306 8.89 12.61 4.51
C LEU A 306 9.79 12.95 5.72
N LEU A 307 10.66 13.97 5.58
CA LEU A 307 11.52 14.43 6.67
C LEU A 307 10.72 14.98 7.85
N LEU A 308 9.61 15.67 7.60
CA LEU A 308 8.71 16.16 8.65
C LEU A 308 8.02 15.02 9.41
N ILE A 309 7.63 13.94 8.72
CA ILE A 309 7.08 12.74 9.36
C ILE A 309 8.15 12.05 10.21
N ALA A 310 9.38 11.90 9.69
CA ALA A 310 10.50 11.37 10.46
C ALA A 310 10.83 12.24 11.69
N PHE A 311 10.79 13.56 11.53
CA PHE A 311 11.00 14.51 12.62
C PHE A 311 9.89 14.43 13.67
N ALA A 312 8.63 14.31 13.25
CA ALA A 312 7.49 14.11 14.16
C ALA A 312 7.71 12.91 15.07
N PHE A 313 8.19 11.81 14.48
CA PHE A 313 8.50 10.60 15.21
C PHE A 313 9.65 10.77 16.21
N LEU A 314 10.71 11.48 15.82
CA LEU A 314 11.82 11.80 16.69
C LEU A 314 11.35 12.62 17.89
N LEU A 315 10.43 13.57 17.70
CA LEU A 315 9.82 14.34 18.79
C LEU A 315 8.98 13.46 19.72
N PHE A 316 8.18 12.54 19.17
CA PHE A 316 7.42 11.58 19.99
C PHE A 316 8.33 10.67 20.82
N LEU A 317 9.45 10.23 20.24
CA LEU A 317 10.43 9.43 20.95
C LEU A 317 11.13 10.25 22.05
N ALA A 318 11.49 11.50 21.75
CA ALA A 318 12.14 12.39 22.70
C ALA A 318 11.23 12.71 23.91
N GLU A 319 9.92 12.80 23.75
CA GLU A 319 8.96 13.00 24.86
C GLU A 319 9.01 11.87 25.90
N ILE A 320 9.44 10.65 25.55
CA ILE A 320 9.59 9.55 26.52
C ILE A 320 10.82 9.78 27.42
N PHE A 321 11.92 10.29 26.84
CA PHE A 321 13.19 10.42 27.53
C PHE A 321 13.39 11.81 28.17
N VAL A 322 12.67 12.82 27.68
CA VAL A 322 12.78 14.22 28.10
C VAL A 322 11.46 14.66 28.72
N THR A 323 11.53 15.27 29.91
CA THR A 323 10.37 15.80 30.63
C THR A 323 9.87 17.11 30.01
N SER A 324 9.28 17.05 28.81
CA SER A 324 8.80 18.21 28.05
C SER A 324 7.37 18.63 28.34
N HIS A 325 6.66 17.94 29.25
CA HIS A 325 5.28 18.26 29.64
C HIS A 325 4.31 18.32 28.46
N GLY A 326 4.54 17.51 27.40
CA GLY A 326 3.71 17.44 26.20
C GLY A 326 4.09 18.40 25.07
N VAL A 327 5.09 19.26 25.25
CA VAL A 327 5.51 20.22 24.20
C VAL A 327 6.07 19.49 22.97
N LEU A 328 6.88 18.44 23.16
CA LEU A 328 7.43 17.65 22.04
C LEU A 328 6.32 16.84 21.37
N ALA A 329 5.35 16.33 22.14
CA ALA A 329 4.16 15.67 21.59
C ALA A 329 3.35 16.61 20.66
N VAL A 330 3.08 17.84 21.09
CA VAL A 330 2.37 18.85 20.26
C VAL A 330 3.18 19.17 19.00
N GLY A 331 4.49 19.39 19.13
CA GLY A 331 5.38 19.59 17.98
C GLY A 331 5.34 18.41 17.01
N GLY A 332 5.36 17.18 17.52
CA GLY A 332 5.25 15.96 16.74
C GLY A 332 3.96 15.88 15.93
N ILE A 333 2.82 16.23 16.53
CA ILE A 333 1.52 16.24 15.84
C ILE A 333 1.51 17.26 14.70
N VAL A 334 2.02 18.47 14.95
CA VAL A 334 2.09 19.52 13.93
C VAL A 334 3.02 19.10 12.79
N SER A 335 4.19 18.56 13.11
CA SER A 335 5.14 18.05 12.10
C SER A 335 4.54 16.89 11.30
N LEU A 336 3.79 15.98 11.94
CA LEU A 336 3.14 14.87 11.27
C LEU A 336 2.05 15.37 10.31
N ALA A 337 1.21 16.31 10.74
CA ALA A 337 0.14 16.88 9.93
C ALA A 337 0.70 17.62 8.70
N LEU A 338 1.69 18.51 8.91
CA LEU A 338 2.36 19.22 7.83
C LEU A 338 3.11 18.25 6.90
N GLY A 339 3.79 17.26 7.48
CA GLY A 339 4.52 16.26 6.74
C GLY A 339 3.61 15.44 5.82
N ALA A 340 2.48 14.96 6.34
CA ALA A 340 1.52 14.19 5.58
C ALA A 340 0.79 15.01 4.49
N MET A 341 0.48 16.29 4.77
CA MET A 341 -0.05 17.21 3.76
C MET A 341 0.95 17.46 2.63
N LEU A 342 2.23 17.60 2.95
CA LEU A 342 3.28 17.83 1.96
C LEU A 342 3.69 16.56 1.22
N LEU A 343 3.59 15.38 1.83
CA LEU A 343 4.12 14.11 1.29
C LEU A 343 3.61 13.81 -0.13
N PHE A 344 2.34 14.08 -0.39
CA PHE A 344 1.68 13.87 -1.69
C PHE A 344 1.14 15.17 -2.32
N SER A 345 1.64 16.34 -1.91
CA SER A 345 1.16 17.65 -2.40
C SER A 345 1.41 17.90 -3.88
N LYS A 346 2.22 17.06 -4.52
CA LYS A 346 2.69 17.20 -5.91
C LYS A 346 1.69 16.72 -6.96
N SER A 347 0.66 15.95 -6.61
CA SER A 347 -0.30 15.44 -7.58
C SER A 347 -1.70 15.27 -6.99
N PRO A 348 -2.74 15.91 -7.56
CA PRO A 348 -4.13 15.64 -7.19
C PRO A 348 -4.54 14.19 -7.43
N LEU A 349 -3.87 13.50 -8.36
CA LEU A 349 -4.14 12.10 -8.70
C LEU A 349 -3.68 11.12 -7.62
N PHE A 350 -2.63 11.50 -6.90
CA PHE A 350 -2.05 10.73 -5.80
C PHE A 350 -2.37 11.33 -4.42
N ALA A 351 -3.37 12.22 -4.36
CA ALA A 351 -3.77 12.84 -3.11
C ALA A 351 -4.31 11.80 -2.12
N LEU A 352 -3.92 11.94 -0.85
CA LEU A 352 -4.47 11.14 0.23
C LEU A 352 -5.95 11.47 0.42
N ASP A 353 -6.75 10.45 0.74
CA ASP A 353 -8.10 10.71 1.22
C ASP A 353 -8.01 11.52 2.51
N LEU A 354 -8.58 12.74 2.51
CA LEU A 354 -8.54 13.66 3.64
C LEU A 354 -9.20 13.04 4.89
N ARG A 355 -10.16 12.13 4.71
CA ARG A 355 -10.79 11.38 5.80
C ARG A 355 -9.83 10.37 6.41
N LEU A 356 -9.03 9.69 5.58
CA LEU A 356 -7.99 8.78 6.05
C LEU A 356 -6.90 9.55 6.78
N LEU A 357 -6.44 10.67 6.21
CA LEU A 357 -5.44 11.54 6.84
C LEU A 357 -5.91 12.04 8.21
N GLY A 358 -7.12 12.61 8.27
CA GLY A 358 -7.70 13.11 9.52
C GLY A 358 -7.93 12.00 10.54
N GLY A 359 -8.51 10.87 10.09
CA GLY A 359 -8.77 9.71 10.93
C GLY A 359 -7.49 9.08 11.49
N MET A 360 -6.45 8.91 10.68
CA MET A 360 -5.18 8.35 11.12
C MET A 360 -4.39 9.33 12.00
N SER A 361 -4.39 10.62 11.68
CA SER A 361 -3.74 11.64 12.53
C SER A 361 -4.42 11.71 13.90
N LEU A 362 -5.76 11.62 13.94
CA LEU A 362 -6.52 11.59 15.19
C LEU A 362 -6.28 10.28 15.97
N ALA A 363 -6.20 9.14 15.28
CA ALA A 363 -5.91 7.85 15.90
C ALA A 363 -4.50 7.83 16.51
N LEU A 364 -3.49 8.32 15.79
CA LEU A 364 -2.13 8.48 16.29
C LEU A 364 -2.10 9.44 17.48
N LEU A 365 -2.79 10.58 17.39
CA LEU A 365 -2.93 11.52 18.50
C LEU A 365 -3.52 10.86 19.75
N ALA A 366 -4.67 10.20 19.60
CA ALA A 366 -5.35 9.53 20.70
C ALA A 366 -4.47 8.43 21.33
N TYR A 367 -3.77 7.67 20.48
CA TYR A 367 -2.82 6.66 20.90
C TYR A 367 -1.64 7.25 21.70
N PHE A 368 -1.00 8.32 21.23
CA PHE A 368 0.09 8.97 21.95
C PHE A 368 -0.37 9.58 23.28
N VAL A 369 -1.52 10.25 23.30
CA VAL A 369 -2.12 10.77 24.54
C VAL A 369 -2.38 9.63 25.52
N PHE A 370 -2.94 8.51 25.06
CA PHE A 370 -3.16 7.32 25.87
C PHE A 370 -1.85 6.78 26.47
N VAL A 371 -0.79 6.63 25.66
CA VAL A 371 0.52 6.16 26.13
C VAL A 371 1.11 7.12 27.17
N VAL A 372 1.12 8.43 26.92
CA VAL A 372 1.63 9.43 27.88
C VAL A 372 0.86 9.39 29.19
N VAL A 373 -0.48 9.30 29.14
CA VAL A 373 -1.31 9.17 30.34
C VAL A 373 -1.00 7.89 31.11
N MET A 374 -0.85 6.76 30.41
CA MET A 374 -0.52 5.47 31.02
C MET A 374 0.87 5.45 31.63
N VAL A 375 1.87 5.99 30.93
CA VAL A 375 3.25 6.12 31.42
C VAL A 375 3.30 7.04 32.63
N ARG A 376 2.64 8.21 32.57
CA ARG A 376 2.53 9.12 33.72
C ARG A 376 1.87 8.44 34.90
N ARG A 377 0.77 7.72 34.68
CA ARG A 377 0.08 6.96 35.73
C ARG A 377 0.97 5.87 36.33
N ALA A 378 1.72 5.14 35.50
CA ALA A 378 2.65 4.11 35.94
C ALA A 378 3.82 4.68 36.76
N HIS A 379 4.38 5.82 36.35
CA HIS A 379 5.42 6.52 37.11
C HIS A 379 4.89 7.10 38.43
N GLN A 380 3.67 7.65 38.43
CA GLN A 380 3.02 8.15 39.65
C GLN A 380 2.67 7.04 40.64
N GLN A 381 2.54 5.79 40.20
CA GLN A 381 2.26 4.64 41.07
C GLN A 381 3.53 3.99 41.66
N ARG A 382 4.74 4.37 41.26
CA ARG A 382 5.99 3.72 41.71
C ARG A 382 6.68 4.31 42.95
N VAL A 383 6.04 5.19 43.74
CA VAL A 383 6.71 5.84 44.88
C VAL A 383 5.91 5.78 46.18
N THR A 384 5.42 4.62 46.63
CA THR A 384 4.85 4.59 48.00
C THR A 384 4.96 3.31 48.83
N VAL A 385 5.52 2.19 48.36
CA VAL A 385 5.55 0.96 49.22
C VAL A 385 6.78 0.05 49.04
N GLY A 386 7.91 0.54 48.53
CA GLY A 386 9.06 -0.32 48.19
C GLY A 386 10.42 0.23 48.60
N GLY A 387 10.55 0.74 49.81
CA GLY A 387 11.80 1.28 50.32
C GLY A 387 11.84 1.30 51.85
N VAL A 388 13.02 1.59 52.39
CA VAL A 388 13.42 1.64 53.80
C VAL A 388 12.35 2.19 54.77
N ASP A 389 11.49 3.12 54.32
CA ASP A 389 10.38 3.69 55.09
C ASP A 389 9.23 2.71 55.40
N ALA A 390 9.06 1.64 54.61
CA ALA A 390 8.06 0.59 54.85
C ALA A 390 8.43 -0.35 56.02
N LEU A 391 9.70 -0.31 56.45
CA LEU A 391 10.21 -1.09 57.57
C LEU A 391 9.90 -0.38 58.91
N ILE A 392 9.77 0.94 58.91
CA ILE A 392 9.50 1.74 60.12
C ILE A 392 8.11 1.38 60.68
N GLY A 393 8.06 1.02 61.96
CA GLY A 393 6.85 0.58 62.66
C GLY A 393 6.54 -0.92 62.59
N ARG A 394 7.30 -1.71 61.82
CA ARG A 394 7.16 -3.18 61.82
C ARG A 394 7.86 -3.82 63.01
N THR A 395 7.30 -4.96 63.45
CA THR A 395 7.89 -5.82 64.48
C THR A 395 8.84 -6.84 63.87
N ALA A 396 10.01 -7.01 64.47
CA ALA A 396 11.01 -8.01 64.12
C ALA A 396 11.49 -8.76 65.36
N VAL A 397 12.39 -9.73 65.17
CA VAL A 397 12.98 -10.50 66.28
C VAL A 397 14.50 -10.29 66.27
N ALA A 398 15.06 -10.00 67.45
CA ALA A 398 16.50 -9.92 67.64
C ALA A 398 17.16 -11.29 67.42
N ARG A 399 18.22 -11.34 66.59
CA ARG A 399 19.00 -12.58 66.36
C ARG A 399 20.31 -12.62 67.14
N THR A 400 20.73 -11.50 67.70
CA THR A 400 21.82 -11.42 68.67
C THR A 400 21.39 -10.49 69.78
N ASP A 401 22.07 -10.55 70.92
CA ASP A 401 21.94 -9.51 71.93
C ASP A 401 22.34 -8.15 71.33
N LEU A 402 21.51 -7.13 71.55
CA LEU A 402 21.76 -5.75 71.12
C LEU A 402 22.13 -4.89 72.34
N ALA A 403 23.44 -4.63 72.51
CA ALA A 403 23.96 -3.81 73.60
C ALA A 403 25.27 -3.07 73.22
N PRO A 404 25.24 -1.93 72.51
CA PRO A 404 24.07 -1.28 71.90
C PRO A 404 23.79 -1.74 70.46
N GLN A 405 24.71 -2.49 69.82
CA GLN A 405 24.56 -2.96 68.44
C GLN A 405 24.44 -4.48 68.38
N GLY A 406 23.70 -4.96 67.38
CA GLY A 406 23.53 -6.38 67.08
C GLY A 406 22.88 -6.56 65.71
N TYR A 407 22.44 -7.79 65.42
CA TYR A 407 21.80 -8.11 64.15
C TYR A 407 20.34 -8.49 64.34
N VAL A 408 19.52 -8.04 63.40
CA VAL A 408 18.11 -8.38 63.32
C VAL A 408 17.81 -8.93 61.93
N PHE A 409 16.80 -9.79 61.84
CA PHE A 409 16.46 -10.45 60.58
C PHE A 409 15.04 -10.09 60.16
N ILE A 410 14.91 -9.46 58.99
CA ILE A 410 13.65 -8.89 58.50
C ILE A 410 13.52 -9.19 57.01
N GLU A 411 12.37 -9.76 56.63
CA GLU A 411 12.02 -10.10 55.24
C GLU A 411 13.11 -10.85 54.45
N GLY A 412 13.90 -11.69 55.15
CA GLY A 412 14.95 -12.50 54.53
C GLY A 412 16.35 -11.89 54.56
N GLU A 413 16.50 -10.68 55.09
CA GLU A 413 17.77 -9.95 55.13
C GLU A 413 18.27 -9.72 56.56
N ARG A 414 19.60 -9.69 56.73
CA ARG A 414 20.26 -9.40 58.01
C ARG A 414 20.69 -7.94 58.05
N TRP A 415 20.17 -7.22 59.04
CA TRP A 415 20.43 -5.79 59.20
C TRP A 415 21.21 -5.52 60.49
N LEU A 416 22.13 -4.55 60.44
CA LEU A 416 22.79 -4.04 61.63
C LEU A 416 21.83 -3.12 62.37
N ALA A 417 21.46 -3.49 63.58
CA ALA A 417 20.52 -2.75 64.40
C ALA A 417 21.19 -2.18 65.65
N GLN A 418 20.70 -1.03 66.10
CA GLN A 418 21.11 -0.37 67.32
C GLN A 418 19.90 -0.21 68.26
N SER A 419 20.03 -0.71 69.49
CA SER A 419 18.97 -0.58 70.50
C SER A 419 18.87 0.86 70.99
N GLU A 420 17.68 1.44 70.94
CA GLU A 420 17.35 2.71 71.58
C GLU A 420 16.78 2.45 72.98
N GLY A 421 17.65 2.53 74.00
CA GLY A 421 17.27 2.36 75.40
C GLY A 421 17.79 1.07 76.02
N GLU A 422 16.88 0.20 76.46
CA GLU A 422 17.24 -1.04 77.16
C GLU A 422 17.96 -2.05 76.26
N PRO A 423 18.92 -2.84 76.79
CA PRO A 423 19.49 -3.97 76.07
C PRO A 423 18.39 -4.97 75.66
N VAL A 424 18.38 -5.34 74.39
CA VAL A 424 17.46 -6.35 73.84
C VAL A 424 18.21 -7.67 73.75
N LYS A 425 17.62 -8.76 74.26
CA LYS A 425 18.23 -10.09 74.17
C LYS A 425 17.86 -10.80 72.87
N GLU A 426 18.69 -11.74 72.44
CA GLU A 426 18.35 -12.64 71.34
C GLU A 426 16.97 -13.30 71.58
N GLY A 427 16.10 -13.22 70.57
CA GLY A 427 14.72 -13.74 70.62
C GLY A 427 13.66 -12.72 71.06
N ASP A 428 14.03 -11.55 71.57
CA ASP A 428 13.06 -10.52 71.97
C ASP A 428 12.37 -9.87 70.73
N PRO A 429 11.06 -9.58 70.80
CA PRO A 429 10.38 -8.80 69.79
C PRO A 429 10.77 -7.32 69.89
N ILE A 430 11.05 -6.71 68.74
CA ILE A 430 11.49 -5.31 68.61
C ILE A 430 10.64 -4.59 67.57
N VAL A 431 10.51 -3.26 67.70
CA VAL A 431 9.88 -2.39 66.70
C VAL A 431 10.94 -1.49 66.09
N ILE A 432 10.94 -1.37 64.76
CA ILE A 432 11.85 -0.47 64.05
C ILE A 432 11.36 0.97 64.19
N THR A 433 12.19 1.83 64.75
CA THR A 433 11.87 3.25 64.99
C THR A 433 12.41 4.15 63.90
N LYS A 434 13.57 3.80 63.35
CA LYS A 434 14.26 4.58 62.31
C LYS A 434 15.16 3.67 61.49
N VAL A 435 15.35 3.98 60.22
CA VAL A 435 16.37 3.34 59.38
C VAL A 435 17.15 4.43 58.64
N GLU A 436 18.48 4.33 58.66
CA GLU A 436 19.39 5.30 58.06
C GLU A 436 20.56 4.53 57.40
N GLY A 437 20.60 4.53 56.07
CA GLY A 437 21.54 3.70 55.31
C GLY A 437 21.33 2.20 55.58
N MET A 438 22.41 1.50 55.96
CA MET A 438 22.37 0.06 56.32
C MET A 438 22.28 -0.17 57.84
N LYS A 439 21.93 0.86 58.61
CA LYS A 439 21.73 0.78 60.06
C LYS A 439 20.27 1.05 60.38
N MET A 440 19.72 0.28 61.32
CA MET A 440 18.38 0.52 61.85
C MET A 440 18.42 0.72 63.35
N TRP A 441 17.48 1.53 63.84
CA TRP A 441 17.25 1.77 65.24
C TRP A 441 15.99 1.01 65.64
N VAL A 442 16.10 0.30 66.75
CA VAL A 442 15.07 -0.62 67.21
C VAL A 442 14.82 -0.39 68.70
N ALA A 443 13.54 -0.43 69.08
CA ALA A 443 13.12 -0.37 70.47
C ALA A 443 12.47 -1.69 70.86
N LYS A 444 12.59 -2.09 72.14
CA LYS A 444 11.93 -3.29 72.66
C LYS A 444 10.41 -3.14 72.54
N ALA A 445 9.75 -4.14 71.96
CA ALA A 445 8.30 -4.10 71.80
C ALA A 445 7.63 -4.33 73.18
N HIS A 446 6.99 -3.31 73.75
CA HIS A 446 6.11 -3.50 74.90
C HIS A 446 4.82 -4.19 74.44
N LYS A 447 4.49 -5.32 75.09
CA LYS A 447 3.22 -6.04 74.88
C LYS A 447 2.06 -5.07 75.14
N LYS A 448 1.30 -4.70 74.10
CA LYS A 448 0.01 -4.04 74.29
C LYS A 448 -0.93 -5.05 74.95
N GLU A 449 -1.37 -4.78 76.17
CA GLU A 449 -2.53 -5.43 76.76
C GLU A 449 -3.76 -5.15 75.87
N GLU A 450 -4.32 -6.20 75.27
CA GLU A 450 -5.68 -6.16 74.72
C GLU A 450 -6.63 -5.88 75.89
N LYS A 451 -7.28 -4.72 75.86
CA LYS A 451 -8.50 -4.50 76.64
C LYS A 451 -9.64 -5.12 75.87
N GLU A 452 -10.27 -6.14 76.47
CA GLU A 452 -11.60 -6.68 76.12
C GLU A 452 -12.67 -5.59 76.00
#